data_AF-A0A2V5Y6T1-F1
#
_entry.id   AF-A0A2V5Y6T1-F1
#
_cell.length_a   1.000
_cell.length_b   1.000
_cell.length_c   1.000
_cell.angle_alpha   90.00
_cell.angle_beta   90.00
_cell.angle_gamma   90.00
#
_symmetry.space_group_name_H-M   'P 1'
#
loop_
_entity.id
_entity.type
_entity.pdbx_description
1 polymer ?
#
loop_
_entity_poly.entity_id
_entity_poly.type
_entity_poly.pdbx_seq_one_letter_code
_entity_poly.pdbx_strand_id
1 'polypeptide(L)' 'MTTSKIIGFAIGAMVAATAACADEISIVSNILGPEGPLYIDGNLYYVGWVSNTLSKWDGKTTTVLNHT' A
#
# COMPACT_ATOMS: atom_id res chain seq x y z
N MET A 1 37.37 16.07 9.48
CA MET A 1 36.31 16.53 8.55
C MET A 1 36.01 17.99 8.88
N THR A 2 35.95 18.89 7.91
CA THR A 2 35.73 20.33 8.20
C THR A 2 34.26 20.59 8.58
N THR A 3 34.01 21.61 9.40
CA THR A 3 32.66 21.99 9.86
C THR A 3 31.68 22.20 8.71
N SER A 4 32.14 22.79 7.60
CA SER A 4 31.33 22.98 6.39
C SER A 4 30.87 21.67 5.75
N LYS A 5 31.67 20.59 5.82
CA LYS A 5 31.29 19.27 5.31
C LYS A 5 30.25 18.59 6.20
N ILE A 6 30.32 18.80 7.51
CA ILE A 6 29.33 18.29 8.47
C ILE A 6 27.97 18.97 8.23
N ILE A 7 27.96 20.30 8.09
CA ILE A 7 26.73 21.06 7.83
C ILE A 7 26.12 20.66 6.49
N GLY A 8 26.92 20.56 5.43
CA GLY A 8 26.42 20.12 4.13
C GLY A 8 25.81 18.71 4.16
N PHE A 9 26.44 17.79 4.89
CA PHE A 9 25.91 16.44 5.07
C PHE A 9 24.59 16.43 5.86
N ALA A 10 24.52 17.19 6.96
CA ALA A 10 23.32 17.28 7.78
C ALA A 10 22.13 17.87 6.99
N ILE A 11 22.35 18.93 6.20
CA ILE A 11 21.32 19.52 5.35
C ILE A 11 20.87 18.52 4.28
N GLY A 12 21.80 17.83 3.63
CA GLY A 12 21.48 16.79 2.64
C GLY A 12 20.65 15.65 3.22
N ALA A 13 21.00 15.18 4.43
CA ALA A 13 20.26 14.13 5.13
C ALA A 13 18.84 14.56 5.52
N MET A 14 18.65 15.80 5.97
CA MET A 14 17.33 16.33 6.30
C MET A 14 16.40 16.44 5.09
N VAL A 15 16.92 16.88 3.93
CA VAL A 15 16.14 16.98 2.68
C VAL A 15 15.76 15.58 2.18
N ALA A 16 16.68 14.62 2.21
CA ALA A 16 16.39 13.25 1.80
C ALA A 16 15.33 12.57 2.69
N ALA A 17 15.33 12.86 4.00
CA ALA A 17 14.34 12.31 4.92
C ALA A 17 12.90 12.74 4.60
N THR A 18 12.71 13.98 4.10
CA THR A 18 11.37 14.46 3.70
C THR A 18 10.84 13.83 2.41
N ALA A 19 11.71 13.29 1.56
CA ALA A 19 11.32 12.62 0.31
C ALA A 19 11.07 11.11 0.49
N ALA A 20 11.32 10.56 1.68
CA ALA A 20 11.19 9.14 1.99
C ALA A 20 9.86 8.79 2.69
N CYS A 21 8.89 9.72 2.74
CA CYS A 21 7.55 9.38 3.20
C CYS A 21 6.92 8.40 2.20
N ALA A 22 6.66 7.18 2.66
CA ALA A 22 5.83 6.25 1.91
C ALA A 22 4.41 6.80 1.94
N ASP A 23 3.95 7.35 0.81
CA ASP A 23 2.56 7.78 0.69
C ASP A 23 1.63 6.60 0.90
N GLU A 24 0.50 6.87 1.55
CA GLU A 24 -0.57 5.89 1.63
C GLU A 24 -1.12 5.65 0.22
N ILE A 25 -1.11 4.39 -0.21
CA ILE A 25 -1.67 3.98 -1.49
C ILE A 25 -2.89 3.09 -1.28
N SER A 26 -4.01 3.50 -1.87
CA SER A 26 -5.20 2.67 -1.96
C SER A 26 -5.03 1.65 -3.09
N ILE A 27 -4.86 0.37 -2.74
CA ILE A 27 -4.74 -0.73 -3.70
C ILE A 27 -6.11 -1.12 -4.28
N VAL A 28 -7.12 -1.24 -3.41
CA VAL A 28 -8.52 -1.44 -3.77
C VAL A 28 -9.38 -0.57 -2.86
N SER A 29 -10.33 0.14 -3.44
CA SER A 29 -11.20 1.07 -2.72
C SER A 29 -12.65 0.57 -2.64
N ASN A 30 -13.47 1.26 -1.83
CA ASN A 30 -14.89 0.99 -1.68
C ASN A 30 -15.23 -0.43 -1.13
N ILE A 31 -14.38 -0.97 -0.26
CA ILE A 31 -14.62 -2.26 0.41
C ILE A 31 -15.31 -1.99 1.76
N LEU A 32 -16.45 -2.63 2.00
CA LEU A 32 -17.16 -2.53 3.28
C LEU A 32 -16.74 -3.67 4.22
N GLY A 33 -16.12 -3.32 5.34
CA GLY A 33 -15.55 -4.29 6.29
C GLY A 33 -14.44 -5.15 5.68
N PRO A 34 -13.32 -4.55 5.24
CA PRO A 34 -12.21 -5.30 4.66
C PRO A 34 -11.56 -6.21 5.71
N GLU A 35 -11.40 -7.50 5.39
CA GLU A 35 -10.74 -8.48 6.26
C GLU A 35 -9.79 -9.43 5.49
N GLY A 36 -8.78 -9.91 6.21
CA GLY A 36 -7.91 -11.02 5.79
C GLY A 36 -7.23 -10.85 4.43
N PRO A 37 -6.53 -9.73 4.14
CA PRO A 37 -5.82 -9.57 2.88
C PRO A 37 -4.73 -10.65 2.73
N LEU A 38 -4.71 -11.31 1.57
CA LEU A 38 -3.67 -12.26 1.17
C LEU A 38 -3.16 -11.88 -0.22
N TYR A 39 -1.86 -11.60 -0.33
CA TYR A 39 -1.23 -11.32 -1.61
C TYR A 39 -0.38 -12.50 -2.07
N ILE A 40 -0.76 -13.14 -3.18
CA ILE A 40 -0.06 -14.30 -3.74
C ILE A 40 -0.16 -14.30 -5.27
N ASP A 41 0.94 -14.61 -5.93
CA ASP A 41 1.04 -14.71 -7.41
C ASP A 41 0.50 -13.48 -8.16
N GLY A 42 0.77 -12.29 -7.63
CA GLY A 42 0.35 -11.02 -8.22
C GLY A 42 -1.11 -10.65 -7.98
N ASN A 43 -1.84 -11.43 -7.17
CA ASN A 43 -3.25 -11.21 -6.88
C ASN A 43 -3.46 -10.87 -5.40
N LEU A 44 -4.31 -9.89 -5.14
CA LEU A 44 -4.81 -9.58 -3.80
C LEU A 44 -6.16 -10.27 -3.58
N TYR A 45 -6.24 -11.11 -2.58
CA TYR A 45 -7.48 -11.73 -2.10
C TYR A 45 -7.91 -11.04 -0.82
N TYR A 46 -9.20 -10.75 -0.68
CA TYR A 46 -9.75 -10.08 0.49
C TYR A 46 -11.23 -10.37 0.66
N VAL A 47 -11.70 -10.25 1.91
CA VAL A 47 -13.11 -10.35 2.27
C VAL A 47 -13.70 -8.95 2.43
N GLY A 48 -14.89 -8.72 1.86
CA GLY A 48 -15.76 -7.61 2.23
C GLY A 48 -16.85 -8.12 3.16
N TRP A 49 -16.61 -8.07 4.47
CA TRP A 49 -17.45 -8.72 5.49
C TRP A 49 -18.90 -8.24 5.42
N VAL A 50 -19.10 -6.93 5.32
CA VAL A 50 -20.44 -6.32 5.24
C VAL A 50 -21.14 -6.69 3.94
N SER A 51 -20.39 -6.77 2.84
CA SER A 51 -20.92 -7.12 1.52
C SER A 51 -21.07 -8.62 1.28
N ASN A 52 -20.62 -9.46 2.23
CA ASN A 52 -20.55 -10.92 2.10
C ASN A 52 -19.80 -11.37 0.83
N THR A 53 -18.69 -10.71 0.47
CA THR A 53 -17.90 -11.06 -0.72
C THR A 53 -16.52 -11.59 -0.38
N LEU A 54 -16.11 -12.64 -1.09
CA LEU A 54 -14.71 -13.03 -1.26
C LEU A 54 -14.27 -12.54 -2.63
N SER A 55 -13.28 -11.67 -2.68
CA SER A 55 -12.87 -11.00 -3.91
C SER A 55 -11.39 -11.23 -4.22
N LYS A 56 -11.07 -11.26 -5.51
CA LYS A 56 -9.71 -11.29 -6.06
C LYS A 56 -9.50 -10.02 -6.88
N TRP A 57 -8.39 -9.32 -6.66
CA TRP A 57 -7.90 -8.23 -7.50
C TRP A 57 -6.58 -8.62 -8.17
N ASP A 58 -6.50 -8.48 -9.48
CA ASP A 58 -5.37 -8.96 -10.31
C ASP A 58 -4.36 -7.86 -10.70
N GLY A 59 -4.42 -6.71 -10.06
CA GLY A 59 -3.67 -5.51 -10.48
C GLY A 59 -4.50 -4.51 -11.27
N LYS A 60 -5.66 -4.92 -11.80
CA LYS A 60 -6.51 -4.09 -12.67
C LYS A 60 -7.99 -4.21 -12.34
N THR A 61 -8.47 -5.42 -12.12
CA THR A 61 -9.89 -5.74 -11.99
C THR A 61 -10.18 -6.58 -10.76
N THR A 62 -11.35 -6.34 -10.17
CA THR A 62 -11.87 -7.15 -9.06
C THR A 62 -12.86 -8.16 -9.61
N THR A 63 -12.67 -9.43 -9.23
CA THR A 63 -13.61 -10.52 -9.47
C THR A 63 -14.13 -11.01 -8.12
N VAL A 64 -15.45 -11.03 -7.94
CA VAL A 64 -16.09 -11.70 -6.80
C VAL A 64 -16.03 -13.21 -7.05
N LEU A 65 -15.55 -14.00 -6.11
CA LEU A 65 -15.33 -15.44 -6.28
C LEU A 65 -16.46 -16.30 -5.69
N ASN A 66 -17.25 -15.76 -4.77
CA ASN A 66 -18.30 -16.47 -4.04
C ASN A 66 -19.71 -16.17 -4.56
N HIS A 67 -19.88 -16.00 -5.86
CA HIS A 67 -21.19 -15.90 -6.50
C HIS A 67 -21.52 -17.22 -7.24
N THR A 68 -22.76 -17.66 -7.12
CA THR A 68 -23.29 -18.87 -7.78
C THR A 68 -23.69 -18.60 -9.22
#